data_AF-A0A432T7K1-F1
#
_entry.id   AF-A0A432T7K1-F1
#
_cell.length_a   1.000
_cell.length_b   1.000
_cell.length_c   1.000
_cell.angle_alpha   90.00
_cell.angle_beta   90.00
_cell.angle_gamma   90.00
#
_symmetry.space_group_name_H-M   'P 1'
#
loop_
_entity.id
_entity.type
_entity.pdbx_description
1 polymer ?
#
loop_
_entity_poly.entity_id
_entity_poly.type
_entity_poly.pdbx_seq_one_letter_code
_entity_poly.pdbx_strand_id
1 'polypeptide(L)' 'MKIYNGENNQERRRKHYITPIIYFLSELSFIWIILSVIEIGFNIGEWRAWAIVALFVGAIYPAYKTINIFRRQKNYKRGY' A
#
# COMPACT_ATOMS: atom_id res chain seq x y z
N MET A 1 0.25 11.65 38.50
CA MET A 1 -0.30 10.63 37.59
C MET A 1 0.67 10.48 36.40
N LYS A 2 1.54 9.45 36.42
CA LYS A 2 2.58 9.21 35.40
C LYS A 2 2.23 7.93 34.65
N ILE A 3 1.34 8.05 33.68
CA ILE A 3 1.05 7.03 32.68
C ILE A 3 1.02 7.81 31.35
N TYR A 4 1.34 7.18 30.21
CA TYR A 4 1.11 7.67 28.82
C TYR A 4 2.28 8.14 27.94
N ASN A 5 3.50 8.41 28.40
CA ASN A 5 4.55 8.83 27.44
C ASN A 5 5.08 7.68 26.57
N GLY A 6 5.11 6.45 27.09
CA GLY A 6 5.53 5.26 26.32
C GLY A 6 4.48 4.78 25.31
N GLU A 7 3.22 4.78 25.75
CA GLU A 7 2.06 4.29 24.99
C GLU A 7 1.74 5.19 23.79
N ASN A 8 1.78 6.51 24.00
CA ASN A 8 1.58 7.50 22.93
C ASN A 8 2.67 7.39 21.83
N ASN A 9 3.92 7.08 22.21
CA ASN A 9 5.02 6.86 21.26
C ASN A 9 4.93 5.53 20.49
N GLN A 10 4.28 4.51 21.06
CA GLN A 10 4.00 3.26 20.35
C GLN A 10 2.83 3.43 19.38
N GLU A 11 1.76 4.12 19.76
CA GLU A 11 0.66 4.47 18.87
C GLU A 11 1.12 5.32 17.69
N ARG A 12 1.96 6.34 17.95
CA ARG A 12 2.53 7.19 16.89
C ARG A 12 3.38 6.38 15.91
N ARG A 13 4.16 5.41 16.41
CA ARG A 13 4.93 4.48 15.57
C ARG A 13 4.02 3.58 14.75
N ARG A 14 2.99 2.99 15.35
CA ARG A 14 1.99 2.16 14.65
C ARG A 14 1.32 2.93 13.51
N LYS A 15 0.79 4.13 13.77
CA LYS A 15 0.13 4.96 12.74
C LYS A 15 1.06 5.27 11.56
N HIS A 16 2.36 5.49 11.82
CA HIS A 16 3.36 5.75 10.79
C HIS A 16 3.53 4.58 9.80
N TYR A 17 3.49 3.33 10.28
CA TYR A 17 3.61 2.16 9.42
C TYR A 17 2.27 1.70 8.83
N ILE A 18 1.20 1.77 9.63
CA ILE A 18 -0.11 1.25 9.26
C ILE A 18 -0.72 2.11 8.14
N THR A 19 -0.65 3.44 8.22
CA THR A 19 -1.30 4.31 7.23
C THR A 19 -0.77 4.10 5.81
N PRO A 20 0.56 4.11 5.53
CA PRO A 20 1.08 3.84 4.18
C PRO A 20 0.75 2.44 3.68
N ILE A 21 0.72 1.43 4.58
CA ILE A 21 0.36 0.05 4.23
C ILE A 21 -1.11 -0.04 3.82
N ILE A 22 -2.02 0.60 4.55
CA ILE A 22 -3.45 0.63 4.20
C ILE A 22 -3.64 1.27 2.83
N TYR A 23 -2.97 2.39 2.55
CA TYR A 23 -3.05 3.04 1.24
C TYR A 23 -2.53 2.13 0.13
N PHE A 24 -1.39 1.47 0.34
CA PHE A 24 -0.85 0.51 -0.62
C PHE A 24 -1.83 -0.63 -0.91
N LEU A 25 -2.39 -1.24 0.13
CA LEU A 25 -3.37 -2.33 0.00
C LEU A 25 -4.65 -1.87 -0.71
N SER A 26 -5.10 -0.63 -0.45
CA SER A 26 -6.27 -0.06 -1.13
C SER A 26 -6.05 0.18 -2.62
N GLU A 27 -4.86 0.62 -3.02
CA GLU A 27 -4.51 0.80 -4.44
C GLU A 27 -4.39 -0.56 -5.14
N LEU A 28 -3.80 -1.56 -4.47
CA LEU A 28 -3.68 -2.93 -4.98
C LEU A 28 -5.03 -3.62 -5.16
N SER A 29 -5.93 -3.48 -4.18
CA SER A 29 -7.26 -4.06 -4.27
C SER A 29 -8.09 -3.39 -5.37
N PHE A 30 -7.93 -2.09 -5.57
CA PHE A 30 -8.58 -1.38 -6.67
C PHE A 30 -8.12 -1.87 -8.04
N ILE A 31 -6.80 -2.04 -8.24
CA ILE A 31 -6.25 -2.62 -9.48
C ILE A 31 -6.78 -4.04 -9.70
N TRP A 32 -6.83 -4.86 -8.65
CA TRP A 32 -7.37 -6.21 -8.71
C TRP A 32 -8.84 -6.21 -9.18
N ILE A 33 -9.69 -5.37 -8.58
CA ILE A 33 -11.11 -5.28 -8.94
C ILE A 33 -11.28 -4.90 -10.42
N ILE A 34 -10.51 -3.93 -10.92
CA ILE A 34 -10.54 -3.55 -12.34
C ILE A 34 -10.22 -4.75 -13.23
N LEU A 35 -9.14 -5.48 -12.91
CA LEU A 35 -8.74 -6.66 -13.68
C LEU A 35 -9.80 -7.77 -13.64
N SER A 36 -10.44 -7.99 -12.48
CA SER A 36 -11.53 -8.97 -12.36
C SER A 36 -12.78 -8.57 -13.16
N VAL A 37 -13.15 -7.29 -13.19
CA VAL A 37 -14.27 -6.81 -14.01
C VAL A 37 -13.98 -7.03 -15.50
N ILE A 38 -12.74 -6.77 -15.93
CA ILE A 38 -12.31 -7.05 -17.31
C ILE A 38 -12.37 -8.56 -17.59
N GLU A 39 -11.87 -9.39 -16.68
CA GLU A 39 -11.90 -10.86 -16.84
C GLU A 39 -13.33 -11.41 -17.00
N ILE A 40 -14.27 -10.94 -16.17
CA ILE A 40 -15.69 -11.31 -16.26
C ILE A 40 -16.30 -10.83 -17.59
N GLY A 41 -15.93 -9.62 -18.04
CA GLY A 41 -16.44 -9.03 -19.27
C GLY A 41 -15.95 -9.73 -20.55
N PHE A 42 -14.75 -10.32 -20.52
CA PHE A 42 -14.15 -10.93 -21.71
C PHE A 42 -14.17 -12.47 -21.71
N ASN A 43 -14.29 -13.16 -20.58
CA ASN A 43 -14.33 -14.62 -20.45
C ASN A 43 -13.26 -15.38 -21.29
N ILE A 44 -12.05 -14.80 -21.38
CA ILE A 44 -10.94 -15.39 -22.13
C ILE A 44 -10.03 -16.10 -21.12
N GLY A 45 -9.94 -17.43 -21.20
CA GLY A 45 -9.11 -18.24 -20.28
C GLY A 45 -7.62 -17.86 -20.28
N GLU A 46 -7.11 -17.26 -21.37
CA GLU A 46 -5.74 -16.74 -21.45
C GLU A 46 -5.55 -15.41 -20.69
N TRP A 47 -6.63 -14.67 -20.41
CA TRP A 47 -6.57 -13.38 -19.75
C TRP A 47 -6.04 -13.48 -18.32
N ARG A 48 -6.17 -14.64 -17.68
CA ARG A 48 -5.77 -14.87 -16.29
C ARG A 48 -4.26 -14.70 -16.08
N ALA A 49 -3.44 -15.17 -17.01
CA ALA A 49 -1.98 -14.97 -16.95
C ALA A 49 -1.61 -13.49 -17.19
N TRP A 50 -2.25 -12.86 -18.17
CA TRP A 50 -2.05 -11.43 -18.47
C TRP A 50 -2.53 -10.51 -17.35
N ALA A 51 -3.61 -10.86 -16.64
CA ALA A 51 -4.11 -10.12 -15.49
C ALA A 51 -3.10 -10.14 -14.33
N ILE A 52 -2.44 -11.28 -14.09
CA ILE A 52 -1.37 -11.36 -13.08
C ILE A 52 -0.21 -10.45 -13.47
N VAL A 53 0.23 -10.47 -14.73
CA VAL A 53 1.30 -9.58 -15.22
C VAL A 53 0.89 -8.11 -15.10
N ALA A 54 -0.33 -7.76 -15.51
CA ALA A 54 -0.87 -6.41 -15.40
C ALA A 54 -0.95 -5.93 -13.95
N LEU A 55 -1.27 -6.82 -13.01
CA LEU A 55 -1.26 -6.50 -11.60
C LEU A 55 0.15 -6.25 -11.07
N PHE A 56 1.13 -7.06 -11.46
CA PHE A 56 2.53 -6.84 -11.09
C PHE A 56 3.03 -5.49 -11.60
N VAL A 57 2.77 -5.17 -12.87
CA VAL A 57 3.15 -3.89 -13.48
C VAL A 57 2.41 -2.73 -12.80
N GLY A 58 1.11 -2.87 -12.58
CA GLY A 58 0.27 -1.87 -11.92
C GLY A 58 0.68 -1.61 -10.48
N ALA A 59 1.19 -2.62 -9.76
CA ALA A 59 1.65 -2.50 -8.38
C ALA A 59 2.99 -1.77 -8.22
N ILE A 60 3.78 -1.60 -9.30
CA ILE A 60 5.07 -0.87 -9.26
C ILE A 60 4.87 0.57 -8.79
N TYR A 61 3.87 1.27 -9.34
CA TYR A 61 3.62 2.67 -8.98
C TYR A 61 3.17 2.84 -7.52
N PRO A 62 2.16 2.11 -7.02
CA PRO A 62 1.79 2.08 -5.60
C PRO A 62 2.96 1.74 -4.67
N ALA A 63 3.80 0.77 -5.07
CA ALA A 63 4.96 0.36 -4.27
C ALA A 63 5.99 1.50 -4.18
N TYR A 64 6.33 2.13 -5.30
CA TYR A 64 7.25 3.27 -5.35
C TYR A 64 6.73 4.45 -4.51
N LYS A 65 5.45 4.79 -4.64
CA LYS A 65 4.79 5.83 -3.86
C LYS A 65 4.85 5.53 -2.36
N THR A 66 4.55 4.29 -1.97
CA THR A 66 4.59 3.82 -0.59
C THR A 66 6.01 3.91 0.01
N ILE A 67 7.03 3.48 -0.74
CA ILE A 67 8.44 3.62 -0.34
C ILE A 67 8.82 5.08 -0.13
N ASN A 68 8.37 5.99 -1.01
CA ASN A 68 8.64 7.41 -0.85
C ASN A 68 7.97 8.03 0.38
N ILE A 69 6.75 7.60 0.71
CA ILE A 69 6.09 7.99 1.96
C ILE A 69 6.94 7.55 3.15
N PHE A 70 7.36 6.27 3.17
CA PHE A 70 8.24 5.75 4.23
C PHE A 70 9.58 6.48 4.33
N ARG A 71 10.20 6.86 3.20
CA ARG A 71 11.45 7.64 3.19
C ARG A 71 11.27 9.04 3.77
N ARG A 72 10.21 9.77 3.36
CA ARG A 72 9.90 11.10 3.92
C ARG A 72 9.69 11.04 5.42
N GLN A 73 8.90 10.06 5.84
CA GLN A 73 8.60 9.73 7.22
C GLN A 73 9.85 9.44 8.07
N LYS A 74 10.84 8.70 7.51
CA LYS A 74 12.14 8.45 8.15
C LYS A 74 13.01 9.71 8.25
N ASN A 75 12.97 10.60 7.25
CA ASN A 75 13.75 11.83 7.25
C ASN A 75 13.24 12.85 8.28
N TYR A 76 11.92 12.94 8.51
CA TYR A 76 11.34 13.74 9.60
C TYR A 76 11.85 13.34 10.99
N LYS A 77 12.28 12.08 11.19
CA LYS A 77 12.85 11.61 12.46
C LYS A 77 14.31 11.99 12.67
N ARG A 78 15.03 12.42 11.63
CA ARG A 78 16.48 12.75 11.67
C ARG A 78 16.77 14.26 11.68
N GLY A 79 15.74 15.10 11.59
CA GLY A 79 15.86 16.56 11.54
C GLY A 79 15.73 17.28 12.89
N TYR A 80 16.09 16.63 14.00
CA TYR A 80 16.23 17.24 15.32
C TYR A 80 17.63 16.96 15.85
#